data_AF-A0A357CVG7-F1
#
_entry.id   AF-A0A357CVG7-F1
#
_cell.length_a   1.000
_cell.length_b   1.000
_cell.length_c   1.000
_cell.angle_alpha   90.00
_cell.angle_beta   90.00
_cell.angle_gamma   90.00
#
_symmetry.space_group_name_H-M   'P 1'
#
loop_
_entity.id
_entity.type
_entity.pdbx_description
1 polymer ?
#
loop_
_entity_poly.entity_id
_entity_poly.type
_entity_poly.pdbx_seq_one_letter_code
_entity_poly.pdbx_strand_id
1 'polypeptide(L)' 'MQTVRLYEKEIYEGCMDVSIECYIHKSSPELTATPRPAMIVFPGGGYTFTSDREAEPIASAYFSEGYNCFVVRYITGV' A
#
# COMPACT_ATOMS: atom_id res chain seq x y z
N MET A 1 8.17 -3.25 -6.34
CA MET A 1 6.77 -2.88 -6.08
C MET A 1 5.90 -3.97 -6.66
N GLN A 2 4.98 -4.52 -5.87
CA GLN A 2 3.98 -5.49 -6.32
C GLN A 2 2.60 -4.93 -5.99
N THR A 3 1.67 -4.96 -6.93
CA THR A 3 0.28 -4.58 -6.67
C THR A 3 -0.56 -5.83 -6.46
N VAL A 4 -1.35 -5.85 -5.39
CA VAL A 4 -2.24 -6.96 -5.03
C VAL A 4 -3.66 -6.44 -4.97
N ARG A 5 -4.59 -7.16 -5.59
CA ARG A 5 -6.02 -6.87 -5.45
C ARG A 5 -6.50 -7.36 -4.08
N LEU A 6 -7.29 -6.56 -3.38
CA LEU A 6 -7.71 -6.93 -2.02
C LEU A 6 -8.85 -7.96 -2.00
N TYR A 7 -9.72 -7.93 -3.01
CA TYR A 7 -10.90 -8.80 -3.09
C TYR A 7 -10.78 -9.81 -4.24
N GLU A 8 -11.12 -11.07 -3.94
CA GLU A 8 -11.14 -12.16 -4.93
C GLU A 8 -12.48 -12.29 -5.66
N LYS A 9 -13.55 -11.76 -5.05
CA LYS A 9 -14.91 -11.76 -5.60
C LYS A 9 -15.64 -10.49 -5.21
N GLU A 10 -16.67 -10.17 -5.98
CA GLU A 10 -17.54 -9.05 -5.69
C GLU A 10 -18.36 -9.30 -4.42
N ILE A 11 -18.23 -8.41 -3.44
CA ILE A 11 -19.00 -8.44 -2.19
C ILE A 11 -19.75 -7.13 -1.92
N TYR A 12 -19.35 -6.04 -2.59
CA TYR A 12 -20.05 -4.78 -2.69
C TYR A 12 -19.58 -4.07 -3.97
N GLU A 13 -20.38 -3.12 -4.47
CA GLU A 13 -20.10 -2.40 -5.72
C GLU A 13 -18.71 -1.74 -5.68
N GLY A 14 -17.91 -1.97 -6.73
CA GLY A 14 -16.56 -1.40 -6.88
C GLY A 14 -15.48 -2.00 -5.98
N CYS A 15 -15.77 -3.03 -5.17
CA CYS A 15 -14.75 -3.66 -4.31
C CYS A 15 -13.59 -4.26 -5.12
N MET A 16 -13.86 -4.68 -6.37
CA MET A 16 -12.86 -5.32 -7.23
C MET A 16 -11.76 -4.36 -7.70
N ASP A 17 -11.97 -3.06 -7.61
CA ASP A 17 -10.99 -2.03 -7.98
C ASP A 17 -10.06 -1.64 -6.81
N VAL A 18 -10.35 -2.15 -5.60
CA VAL A 18 -9.50 -1.93 -4.44
C VAL A 18 -8.20 -2.70 -4.58
N SER A 19 -7.08 -1.98 -4.47
CA SER A 19 -5.74 -2.55 -4.61
C SER A 19 -4.78 -2.06 -3.52
N ILE A 20 -3.74 -2.84 -3.28
CA ILE A 20 -2.65 -2.54 -2.37
C ILE A 20 -1.35 -2.57 -3.15
N GLU A 21 -0.60 -1.47 -3.12
CA GLU A 21 0.75 -1.40 -3.67
C GLU A 21 1.75 -1.72 -2.55
N CYS A 22 2.54 -2.78 -2.73
CA CYS A 22 3.45 -3.33 -1.75
C CYS A 22 4.91 -2.93 -2.04
N TYR A 23 5.54 -2.32 -1.03
CA TYR A 23 6.94 -1.93 -0.98
C TYR A 23 7.61 -2.74 0.14
N ILE A 24 8.19 -3.88 -0.22
CA ILE A 24 8.76 -4.84 0.72
C ILE A 24 10.28 -4.90 0.53
N HIS A 25 11.01 -4.78 1.63
CA HIS A 25 12.46 -4.97 1.64
C HIS A 25 12.78 -6.43 1.31
N LYS A 26 13.68 -6.64 0.35
CA LYS A 26 14.13 -8.01 0.04
C LYS A 26 14.89 -8.58 1.22
N SER A 27 14.52 -9.79 1.65
CA SER A 27 15.34 -10.57 2.57
C SER A 27 16.62 -11.02 1.88
N SER A 28 17.73 -11.02 2.60
CA SER A 28 19.01 -11.56 2.14
C SER A 28 19.53 -12.57 3.18
N PRO A 29 19.95 -13.78 2.77
CA PRO A 29 20.59 -14.74 3.67
C PRO A 29 21.87 -14.20 4.34
N GLU A 30 22.53 -13.22 3.71
CA GLU A 30 23.76 -12.59 4.22
C GLU A 30 23.49 -11.53 5.29
N LEU A 31 22.23 -11.07 5.42
CA LEU A 31 21.84 -10.04 6.37
C LEU A 31 20.98 -10.67 7.47
N THR A 32 21.40 -10.52 8.73
CA THR A 32 20.52 -10.82 9.87
C THR A 32 19.46 -9.73 9.97
N ALA A 33 18.32 -9.94 9.30
CA ALA A 33 17.21 -9.01 9.33
C ALA A 33 16.28 -9.32 10.51
N THR A 34 16.10 -8.36 11.41
CA THR A 34 14.97 -8.36 12.34
C THR A 34 13.67 -8.09 11.59
N PRO A 35 12.51 -8.57 12.09
CA PRO A 35 11.22 -8.23 11.50
C PRO A 35 11.07 -6.71 11.37
N ARG A 36 10.78 -6.26 10.14
CA ARG A 36 10.55 -4.84 9.85
C ARG A 36 9.13 -4.46 10.24
N PRO A 37 8.93 -3.27 10.83
CA PRO A 37 7.59 -2.74 11.05
C PRO A 37 6.87 -2.55 9.71
N ALA A 38 5.54 -2.59 9.77
CA ALA A 38 4.67 -2.32 8.63
C ALA A 38 4.10 -0.90 8.73
N MET A 39 4.08 -0.19 7.61
CA MET A 39 3.40 1.08 7.43
C MET A 39 2.30 0.90 6.39
N ILE A 40 1.07 1.27 6.73
CA ILE A 40 -0.06 1.25 5.79
C ILE A 40 -0.46 2.69 5.52
N VAL A 41 -0.46 3.07 4.25
CA VAL A 41 -0.81 4.42 3.79
C VAL A 41 -2.21 4.38 3.20
N PHE A 42 -3.09 5.21 3.76
CA PHE A 42 -4.41 5.51 3.21
C PHE A 42 -4.38 6.94 2.65
N PRO A 43 -4.20 7.12 1.34
CA PRO A 43 -4.12 8.45 0.75
C PRO A 43 -5.42 9.23 0.99
N GLY A 44 -5.36 10.56 1.09
CA GLY A 44 -6.56 11.39 1.08
C GLY A 44 -7.18 11.51 -0.31
N GLY A 45 -7.99 12.55 -0.51
CA GLY A 45 -8.78 12.75 -1.74
C GLY A 45 -10.29 12.85 -1.52
N GLY A 46 -10.72 12.99 -0.26
CA GLY A 46 -12.11 13.33 0.10
C GLY A 46 -13.15 12.35 -0.42
N TYR A 47 -12.79 11.07 -0.54
CA TYR A 47 -13.63 10.01 -1.13
C TYR A 47 -14.02 10.23 -2.60
N THR A 48 -13.33 11.13 -3.32
CA THR A 48 -13.53 11.37 -4.75
C THR A 48 -12.44 10.74 -5.62
N PHE A 49 -11.24 10.57 -5.05
CA PHE A 49 -10.11 9.84 -5.63
C PHE A 49 -9.14 9.48 -4.49
N THR A 50 -8.06 8.76 -4.81
CA THR A 50 -6.94 8.56 -3.89
C THR A 50 -5.73 9.35 -4.37
N SER A 51 -5.24 10.27 -3.54
CA SER A 51 -4.22 11.24 -3.92
C SER A 51 -2.82 10.62 -4.04
N ASP A 52 -2.22 10.69 -5.24
CA ASP A 52 -0.85 10.21 -5.45
C ASP A 52 0.19 10.97 -4.62
N ARG A 53 -0.08 12.24 -4.30
CA ARG A 53 0.81 13.05 -3.45
C ARG A 53 0.89 12.54 -2.01
N GLU A 54 -0.10 11.79 -1.58
CA GLU A 54 -0.22 11.23 -0.22
C GLU A 54 -0.06 9.69 -0.23
N ALA A 55 0.37 9.12 -1.36
CA ALA A 55 0.51 7.68 -1.58
C ALA A 55 2.00 7.27 -1.61
N GLU A 56 2.56 7.04 -2.81
CA GLU A 56 3.95 6.63 -3.01
C GLU A 56 4.96 7.54 -2.28
N PRO A 57 4.85 8.88 -2.28
CA PRO A 57 5.83 9.72 -1.60
C PRO A 57 5.92 9.44 -0.09
N ILE A 58 4.77 9.17 0.55
CA ILE A 58 4.71 8.82 1.97
C ILE A 58 5.29 7.42 2.19
N ALA A 59 4.88 6.44 1.38
CA ALA A 59 5.41 5.07 1.48
C ALA A 59 6.92 5.02 1.27
N SER A 60 7.45 5.79 0.31
CA SER A 60 8.88 5.87 0.01
C SER A 60 9.68 6.43 1.19
N ALA A 61 9.17 7.48 1.86
CA ALA A 61 9.80 8.07 3.03
C ALA A 61 9.91 7.09 4.21
N TYR A 62 8.88 6.28 4.47
CA TYR A 62 8.95 5.24 5.52
C TYR A 62 9.75 4.02 5.06
N PHE A 63 9.73 3.70 3.77
CA PHE A 63 10.51 2.59 3.22
C PHE A 63 12.01 2.82 3.40
N SER A 64 12.50 4.06 3.21
CA SER A 64 13.89 4.42 3.48
C SER A 64 14.28 4.29 4.95
N GLU A 65 13.33 4.51 5.87
CA GLU A 65 13.52 4.31 7.32
C GLU A 65 13.41 2.83 7.76
N GLY A 66 13.31 1.90 6.80
CA GLY A 66 13.34 0.46 7.08
C GLY A 66 11.98 -0.18 7.35
N TYR A 67 10.88 0.50 7.02
CA TYR A 67 9.53 -0.07 7.08
C TYR A 67 9.22 -0.86 5.79
N ASN A 68 8.43 -1.92 5.92
CA ASN A 68 7.67 -2.43 4.77
C ASN A 68 6.41 -1.58 4.63
N CYS A 69 6.15 -1.06 3.43
CA CYS A 69 5.08 -0.09 3.20
C CYS A 69 4.01 -0.65 2.26
N PHE A 70 2.76 -0.31 2.53
CA PHE A 70 1.59 -0.77 1.79
C PHE A 70 0.67 0.41 1.53
N VAL A 71 0.48 0.79 0.27
CA VAL A 71 -0.43 1.88 -0.11
C VAL A 71 -1.77 1.26 -0.49
N VAL A 72 -2.85 1.67 0.18
CA VAL A 72 -4.20 1.18 -0.11
C VAL A 72 -4.91 2.15 -1.03
N ARG A 73 -5.22 1.70 -2.25
CA ARG A 73 -6.12 2.36 -3.19
C ARG A 73 -7.54 1.87 -2.91
N TYR A 74 -8.19 2.53 -1.97
CA TYR A 74 -9.56 2.20 -1.57
C TYR A 74 -10.59 2.74 -2.57
N ILE A 75 -11.79 2.17 -2.51
CA ILE A 75 -12.92 2.60 -3.33
C ILE A 75 -13.35 4.02 -2.99
N THR A 76 -13.63 4.82 -4.01
CA THR A 76 -14.18 6.17 -3.89
C THR A 76 -15.61 6.18 -4.43
N GLY A 77 -16.48 7.01 -3.85
CA GLY A 77 -17.93 6.95 -4.08
C GLY A 77 -18.40 7.63 -5.38
N VAL A 78 -17.58 7.61 -6.43
CA VAL A 78 -17.87 8.26 -7.72
C VAL A 78 -17.75 7.26 -8.84
#